data_AF-A0A3B5YTJ1-F1
#
_entry.id   AF-A0A3B5YTJ1-F1
#
_cell.length_a   1.000
_cell.length_b   1.000
_cell.length_c   1.000
_cell.angle_alpha   90.00
_cell.angle_beta   90.00
_cell.angle_gamma   90.00
#
_symmetry.space_group_name_H-M   'P 1'
#
loop_
_entity.id
_entity.type
_entity.pdbx_description
1 polymer ?
#
loop_
_entity_poly.entity_id
_entity_poly.type
_entity_poly.pdbx_seq_one_letter_code
_entity_poly.pdbx_strand_id
1 'polypeptide(L)'
;MFYLRDDVPVSIGHAVDDAMAAHLVGNVKFSVMTWTYDIIDMVEDDLVTSARNSMLFFDACPSAFGGLTAFDLKNLRFGESYIPNVLNTCKRLKRLCLYNCDSGDCITLPVEHSHLSELSIVHCSLERVMLNWIPQLTRMVFEGWLQFQDPPFIGHAPLLEAVSLTNLSLSYHKKVKLSDFLSGSSIRYLKLRFRSKKIWVQPECPTQCLASVFRLRFLNIVDLLEGYDLT
;
A
#
# COMPACT_ATOMS: atom_id res chain seq x y z
N MET A 1 18.25 -2.88 -0.02
CA MET A 1 17.57 -2.45 -1.26
C MET A 1 18.48 -2.82 -2.40
N PHE A 2 18.01 -3.59 -3.36
CA PHE A 2 18.82 -4.04 -4.49
C PHE A 2 18.03 -3.88 -5.78
N TYR A 3 18.76 -3.66 -6.86
CA TYR A 3 18.21 -3.58 -8.20
C TYR A 3 18.16 -4.97 -8.81
N LEU A 4 17.10 -5.28 -9.55
CA LEU A 4 16.97 -6.57 -10.23
C LEU A 4 17.59 -6.52 -11.62
N ARG A 5 18.92 -6.51 -11.69
CA ARG A 5 19.69 -6.65 -12.93
C ARG A 5 20.79 -7.66 -12.74
N ASP A 6 21.07 -8.38 -13.81
CA ASP A 6 22.07 -9.43 -13.85
C ASP A 6 21.77 -10.52 -12.79
N ASP A 7 22.73 -11.38 -12.52
CA ASP A 7 22.63 -12.59 -11.72
C ASP A 7 22.95 -12.38 -10.22
N VAL A 8 23.45 -11.19 -9.87
CA VAL A 8 23.76 -10.78 -8.48
C VAL A 8 22.54 -10.81 -7.55
N PRO A 9 21.36 -10.30 -7.93
CA PRO A 9 20.19 -10.29 -7.05
C PRO A 9 19.69 -11.69 -6.75
N VAL A 10 19.71 -12.58 -7.76
CA VAL A 10 19.34 -13.99 -7.63
C VAL A 10 20.32 -14.72 -6.70
N SER A 11 21.62 -14.45 -6.80
CA SER A 11 22.63 -15.02 -5.91
C SER A 11 22.42 -14.62 -4.44
N ILE A 12 22.10 -13.34 -4.18
CA ILE A 12 21.74 -12.87 -2.83
C ILE A 12 20.44 -13.53 -2.36
N GLY A 13 19.46 -13.64 -3.26
CA GLY A 13 18.21 -14.35 -3.01
C GLY A 13 18.42 -15.77 -2.53
N HIS A 14 19.23 -16.55 -3.26
CA HIS A 14 19.56 -17.93 -2.90
C HIS A 14 20.25 -18.04 -1.56
N ALA A 15 21.22 -17.15 -1.25
CA ALA A 15 21.86 -17.17 0.06
C ALA A 15 20.85 -16.92 1.21
N VAL A 16 19.89 -16.01 1.00
CA VAL A 16 18.80 -15.78 1.95
C VAL A 16 17.84 -16.97 1.99
N ASP A 17 17.56 -17.59 0.85
CA ASP A 17 16.71 -18.77 0.74
C ASP A 17 17.26 -19.94 1.55
N ASP A 18 18.54 -20.25 1.37
CA ASP A 18 19.26 -21.30 2.10
C ASP A 18 19.27 -21.02 3.60
N ALA A 19 19.56 -19.79 4.00
CA ALA A 19 19.57 -19.40 5.41
C ALA A 19 18.17 -19.48 6.05
N MET A 20 17.12 -19.17 5.28
CA MET A 20 15.73 -19.28 5.70
C MET A 20 15.28 -20.74 5.82
N ALA A 21 15.65 -21.58 4.84
CA ALA A 21 15.41 -23.01 4.85
C ALA A 21 16.12 -23.71 6.02
N ALA A 22 17.32 -23.26 6.37
CA ALA A 22 18.07 -23.73 7.53
C ALA A 22 17.62 -23.10 8.87
N HIS A 23 16.58 -22.26 8.86
CA HIS A 23 16.06 -21.54 10.04
C HIS A 23 17.10 -20.67 10.77
N LEU A 24 18.14 -20.22 10.06
CA LEU A 24 19.20 -19.37 10.59
C LEU A 24 18.78 -17.90 10.68
N VAL A 25 17.76 -17.50 9.92
CA VAL A 25 17.25 -16.13 9.87
C VAL A 25 15.78 -16.11 10.25
N GLY A 26 15.42 -15.21 11.18
CA GLY A 26 14.07 -15.09 11.70
C GLY A 26 13.18 -14.12 10.94
N ASN A 27 13.76 -13.03 10.40
CA ASN A 27 13.03 -11.97 9.71
C ASN A 27 13.79 -11.53 8.46
N VAL A 28 13.11 -11.53 7.31
CA VAL A 28 13.66 -11.03 6.05
C VAL A 28 12.86 -9.81 5.61
N LYS A 29 13.58 -8.85 5.04
CA LYS A 29 13.02 -7.71 4.31
C LYS A 29 13.65 -7.63 2.93
N PHE A 30 12.81 -7.54 1.92
CA PHE A 30 13.24 -7.20 0.57
C PHE A 30 12.73 -5.83 0.17
N SER A 31 13.56 -5.11 -0.58
CA SER A 31 13.19 -3.83 -1.20
C SER A 31 13.69 -3.87 -2.63
N VAL A 32 12.75 -3.93 -3.56
CA VAL A 32 12.97 -4.03 -5.01
C VAL A 32 12.58 -2.71 -5.66
N MET A 33 13.41 -2.22 -6.58
CA MET A 33 13.17 -1.01 -7.36
C MET A 33 13.66 -1.15 -8.80
N THR A 34 13.10 -0.34 -9.72
CA THR A 34 13.78 -0.01 -11.00
C THR A 34 15.07 0.77 -10.76
N TRP A 35 15.90 0.92 -11.79
CA TRP A 35 17.20 1.58 -11.73
C TRP A 35 17.16 3.10 -11.57
N THR A 36 16.05 3.76 -11.90
CA THR A 36 15.94 5.22 -11.91
C THR A 36 15.17 5.71 -10.69
N TYR A 37 15.72 6.74 -10.02
CA TYR A 37 15.01 7.48 -8.96
C TYR A 37 14.12 8.58 -9.53
N ASP A 38 14.51 9.13 -10.69
CA ASP A 38 13.80 10.22 -11.33
C ASP A 38 12.65 9.66 -12.17
N ILE A 39 11.44 9.95 -11.71
CA ILE A 39 10.17 9.56 -12.37
C ILE A 39 10.11 10.07 -13.82
N ILE A 40 10.83 11.16 -14.12
CA ILE A 40 10.87 11.82 -15.44
C ILE A 40 11.60 10.97 -16.48
N ASP A 41 12.57 10.16 -16.05
CA ASP A 41 13.39 9.31 -16.92
C ASP A 41 12.87 7.86 -17.00
N MET A 42 11.71 7.56 -16.40
CA MET A 42 11.14 6.21 -16.42
C MET A 42 10.43 5.93 -17.74
N VAL A 43 10.99 4.99 -18.51
CA VAL A 43 10.32 4.40 -19.67
C VAL A 43 9.43 3.26 -19.19
N GLU A 44 8.20 3.18 -19.73
CA GLU A 44 7.22 2.14 -19.38
C GLU A 44 7.80 0.72 -19.50
N ASP A 45 8.59 0.46 -20.54
CA ASP A 45 9.28 -0.81 -20.76
C ASP A 45 10.23 -1.21 -19.62
N ASP A 46 10.86 -0.23 -18.95
CA ASP A 46 11.75 -0.49 -17.80
C ASP A 46 10.96 -0.91 -16.57
N LEU A 47 9.76 -0.34 -16.37
CA LEU A 47 8.85 -0.70 -15.28
C LEU A 47 8.35 -2.13 -15.45
N VAL A 48 7.98 -2.51 -16.68
CA VAL A 48 7.52 -3.87 -17.03
C VAL A 48 8.66 -4.87 -16.90
N THR A 49 9.85 -4.54 -17.41
CA THR A 49 11.04 -5.40 -17.31
C THR A 49 11.43 -5.63 -15.85
N SER A 50 11.41 -4.59 -15.03
CA SER A 50 11.70 -4.70 -13.60
C SER A 50 10.66 -5.55 -12.87
N ALA A 51 9.38 -5.45 -13.24
CA ALA A 51 8.34 -6.31 -12.68
C ALA A 51 8.54 -7.78 -13.06
N ARG A 52 8.91 -8.07 -14.31
CA ARG A 52 9.27 -9.43 -14.76
C ARG A 52 10.46 -9.97 -13.99
N ASN A 53 11.53 -9.20 -13.83
CA ASN A 53 12.68 -9.62 -13.05
C ASN A 53 12.30 -9.86 -11.57
N SER A 54 11.36 -9.07 -11.03
CA SER A 54 10.85 -9.24 -9.66
C SER A 54 10.05 -10.52 -9.51
N MET A 55 9.35 -10.94 -10.55
CA MET A 55 8.67 -12.23 -10.60
C MET A 55 9.66 -13.38 -10.69
N LEU A 56 10.69 -13.30 -11.55
CA LEU A 56 11.73 -14.32 -11.64
C LEU A 56 12.49 -14.49 -10.32
N PHE A 57 12.82 -13.38 -9.66
CA PHE A 57 13.45 -13.39 -8.34
C PHE A 57 12.55 -14.03 -7.27
N PHE A 58 11.25 -13.74 -7.32
CA PHE A 58 10.24 -14.34 -6.45
C PHE A 58 10.16 -15.85 -6.62
N ASP A 59 10.10 -16.33 -7.86
CA ASP A 59 10.00 -17.75 -8.19
C ASP A 59 11.29 -18.52 -7.84
N ALA A 60 12.45 -17.86 -7.93
CA ALA A 60 13.75 -18.48 -7.64
C ALA A 60 14.04 -18.69 -6.14
N CYS A 61 13.36 -17.98 -5.24
CA CYS A 61 13.68 -17.94 -3.80
C CYS A 61 12.46 -18.24 -2.89
N PRO A 62 11.83 -19.42 -3.01
CA PRO A 62 10.56 -19.72 -2.34
C PRO A 62 10.63 -19.71 -0.80
N SER A 63 11.73 -20.16 -0.20
CA SER A 63 11.93 -20.17 1.26
C SER A 63 12.13 -18.76 1.81
N ALA A 64 12.88 -17.92 1.07
CA ALA A 64 13.10 -16.53 1.39
C ALA A 64 11.79 -15.75 1.39
N PHE A 65 10.97 -15.93 0.35
CA PHE A 65 9.65 -15.30 0.25
C PHE A 65 8.64 -15.89 1.23
N GLY A 66 8.65 -17.20 1.46
CA GLY A 66 7.80 -17.87 2.45
C GLY A 66 8.00 -17.32 3.87
N GLY A 67 9.22 -16.90 4.23
CA GLY A 67 9.52 -16.25 5.50
C GLY A 67 9.71 -14.74 5.46
N LEU A 68 9.37 -14.09 4.35
CA LEU A 68 9.46 -12.64 4.21
C LEU A 68 8.51 -11.94 5.18
N THR A 69 9.02 -10.92 5.87
CA THR A 69 8.25 -10.17 6.88
C THR A 69 7.94 -8.74 6.45
N ALA A 70 8.74 -8.18 5.53
CA ALA A 70 8.47 -6.88 4.95
C ALA A 70 8.89 -6.86 3.48
N PHE A 71 8.03 -6.30 2.64
CA PHE A 71 8.31 -6.18 1.21
C PHE A 71 8.01 -4.77 0.71
N ASP A 72 9.04 -4.13 0.16
CA ASP A 72 8.90 -2.84 -0.51
C ASP A 72 9.09 -3.04 -2.01
N LEU A 73 8.07 -2.68 -2.78
CA LEU A 73 8.06 -2.71 -4.24
C LEU A 73 7.99 -1.26 -4.71
N LYS A 74 8.96 -0.83 -5.52
CA LYS A 74 9.04 0.55 -6.00
C LYS A 74 9.20 0.60 -7.50
N ASN A 75 8.45 1.48 -8.16
CA ASN A 75 8.57 1.73 -9.59
C ASN A 75 8.36 0.45 -10.40
N LEU A 76 7.22 -0.23 -10.26
CA LEU A 76 6.99 -1.48 -10.98
C LEU A 76 5.65 -1.44 -11.68
N ARG A 77 5.61 -1.87 -12.93
CA ARG A 77 4.34 -2.14 -13.63
C ARG A 77 4.06 -3.64 -13.58
N PHE A 78 3.29 -4.06 -12.59
CA PHE A 78 3.00 -5.47 -12.35
C PHE A 78 1.68 -5.89 -12.99
N GLY A 79 1.58 -7.17 -13.38
CA GLY A 79 0.32 -7.75 -13.84
C GLY A 79 -0.62 -8.10 -12.68
N GLU A 80 -1.88 -8.38 -13.01
CA GLU A 80 -2.99 -8.64 -12.07
C GLU A 80 -2.67 -9.65 -10.97
N SER A 81 -1.91 -10.71 -11.30
CA SER A 81 -1.64 -11.81 -10.37
C SER A 81 -0.43 -11.59 -9.45
N TYR A 82 0.44 -10.62 -9.70
CA TYR A 82 1.74 -10.54 -9.00
C TYR A 82 1.59 -10.29 -7.50
N ILE A 83 0.89 -9.21 -7.11
CA ILE A 83 0.67 -8.91 -5.68
C ILE A 83 -0.19 -9.97 -4.99
N PRO A 84 -1.29 -10.48 -5.58
CA PRO A 84 -2.02 -11.62 -5.02
C PRO A 84 -1.13 -12.85 -4.78
N ASN A 85 -0.22 -13.18 -5.70
CA ASN A 85 0.72 -14.30 -5.53
C ASN A 85 1.71 -14.04 -4.39
N VAL A 86 2.21 -12.81 -4.26
CA VAL A 86 3.06 -12.38 -3.15
C VAL A 86 2.34 -12.56 -1.82
N LEU A 87 1.11 -12.05 -1.69
CA LEU A 87 0.29 -12.18 -0.49
C LEU A 87 -0.02 -13.64 -0.18
N ASN A 88 -0.27 -14.46 -1.20
CA ASN A 88 -0.52 -15.88 -0.97
C ASN A 88 0.75 -16.63 -0.54
N THR A 89 1.92 -16.31 -1.07
CA THR A 89 3.14 -17.07 -0.79
C THR A 89 3.83 -16.61 0.49
N CYS A 90 3.87 -15.31 0.75
CA CYS A 90 4.61 -14.71 1.86
C CYS A 90 3.82 -14.79 3.18
N LYS A 91 3.56 -15.99 3.70
CA LYS A 91 2.66 -16.21 4.86
C LYS A 91 3.06 -15.47 6.14
N ARG A 92 4.29 -14.96 6.23
CA ARG A 92 4.82 -14.21 7.39
C ARG A 92 4.88 -12.70 7.15
N LEU A 93 4.33 -12.20 6.04
CA LEU A 93 4.38 -10.79 5.67
C LEU A 93 3.59 -9.92 6.64
N LYS A 94 4.30 -9.00 7.29
CA LYS A 94 3.76 -8.01 8.23
C LYS A 94 3.66 -6.62 7.61
N ARG A 95 4.54 -6.30 6.65
CA ARG A 95 4.54 -5.00 5.98
C ARG A 95 4.60 -5.14 4.47
N LEU A 96 3.72 -4.42 3.79
CA LEU A 96 3.76 -4.26 2.34
C LEU A 96 3.79 -2.76 2.00
N CYS A 97 4.77 -2.37 1.20
CA CYS A 97 4.89 -1.02 0.68
C CYS A 97 4.93 -1.07 -0.85
N LEU A 98 3.96 -0.44 -1.50
CA LEU A 98 3.94 -0.17 -2.93
C LEU A 98 4.20 1.32 -3.14
N TYR A 99 5.22 1.65 -3.93
CA TYR A 99 5.58 3.02 -4.22
C TYR A 99 5.71 3.22 -5.72
N ASN A 100 4.94 4.14 -6.30
CA ASN A 100 5.01 4.45 -7.73
C ASN A 100 4.85 3.19 -8.61
N CYS A 101 3.93 2.30 -8.22
CA CYS A 101 3.62 1.09 -8.99
C CYS A 101 2.39 1.28 -9.87
N ASP A 102 2.33 0.54 -10.97
CA ASP A 102 1.23 0.53 -11.92
C ASP A 102 0.71 -0.91 -12.04
N SER A 103 -0.61 -1.11 -11.93
CA SER A 103 -1.22 -2.43 -12.14
C SER A 103 -1.55 -2.71 -13.61
N GLY A 104 -1.20 -1.79 -14.52
CA GLY A 104 -1.50 -1.90 -15.94
C GLY A 104 -3.02 -1.97 -16.17
N ASP A 105 -3.46 -2.99 -16.89
CA ASP A 105 -4.89 -3.21 -17.19
C ASP A 105 -5.67 -3.83 -16.01
N CYS A 106 -5.02 -4.09 -14.88
CA CYS A 106 -5.67 -4.65 -13.72
C CYS A 106 -6.56 -3.60 -13.04
N ILE A 107 -7.86 -3.90 -13.04
CA ILE A 107 -8.94 -3.05 -12.53
C ILE A 107 -8.98 -3.05 -11.00
N THR A 108 -8.57 -4.14 -10.35
CA THR A 108 -8.75 -4.29 -8.91
C THR A 108 -7.58 -5.04 -8.27
N LEU A 109 -7.01 -4.43 -7.23
CA LEU A 109 -6.04 -5.06 -6.34
C LEU A 109 -6.74 -5.58 -5.08
N PRO A 110 -7.04 -6.89 -5.00
CA PRO A 110 -7.51 -7.50 -3.75
C PRO A 110 -6.33 -7.69 -2.79
N VAL A 111 -6.55 -7.37 -1.53
CA VAL A 111 -5.58 -7.55 -0.44
C VAL A 111 -6.22 -8.38 0.67
N GLU A 112 -5.73 -9.61 0.79
CA GLU A 112 -6.13 -10.56 1.83
C GLU A 112 -4.88 -11.18 2.44
N HIS A 113 -4.68 -10.94 3.74
CA HIS A 113 -3.49 -11.44 4.43
C HIS A 113 -3.65 -11.44 5.96
N SER A 114 -3.54 -12.62 6.59
CA SER A 114 -3.80 -12.79 8.03
C SER A 114 -2.83 -12.04 8.94
N HIS A 115 -1.59 -11.81 8.49
CA HIS A 115 -0.52 -11.27 9.34
C HIS A 115 -0.08 -9.85 8.95
N LEU A 116 -0.70 -9.27 7.91
CA LEU A 116 -0.31 -7.95 7.42
C LEU A 116 -0.73 -6.91 8.46
N SER A 117 0.25 -6.25 9.08
CA SER A 117 0.04 -5.24 10.11
C SER A 117 0.20 -3.81 9.62
N GLU A 118 0.97 -3.61 8.55
CA GLU A 118 1.16 -2.29 7.94
C GLU A 118 1.05 -2.38 6.41
N LEU A 119 0.25 -1.49 5.83
CA LEU A 119 0.10 -1.34 4.39
C LEU A 119 0.39 0.10 3.99
N SER A 120 1.24 0.29 2.98
CA SER A 120 1.53 1.58 2.39
C SER A 120 1.38 1.48 0.88
N ILE A 121 0.50 2.28 0.30
CA ILE A 121 0.37 2.42 -1.16
C ILE A 121 0.47 3.91 -1.47
N VAL A 122 1.51 4.27 -2.21
CA VAL A 122 1.91 5.67 -2.39
C VAL A 122 2.24 5.89 -3.85
N HIS A 123 1.61 6.88 -4.49
CA HIS A 123 1.86 7.22 -5.89
C HIS A 123 1.59 6.08 -6.88
N CYS A 124 0.72 5.12 -6.54
CA CYS A 124 0.41 4.01 -7.44
C CYS A 124 -0.77 4.32 -8.37
N SER A 125 -0.72 3.80 -9.59
CA SER A 125 -1.83 3.77 -10.54
C SER A 125 -2.57 2.44 -10.39
N LEU A 126 -3.62 2.41 -9.56
CA LEU A 126 -4.45 1.24 -9.24
C LEU A 126 -5.93 1.62 -9.30
N GLU A 127 -6.71 1.08 -10.24
CA GLU A 127 -8.10 1.51 -10.42
C GLU A 127 -8.98 1.32 -9.16
N ARG A 128 -8.86 0.18 -8.48
CA ARG A 128 -9.52 -0.08 -7.19
C ARG A 128 -8.63 -0.90 -6.26
N VAL A 129 -8.62 -0.57 -4.98
CA VAL A 129 -7.94 -1.36 -3.94
C VAL A 129 -8.98 -1.90 -2.97
N MET A 130 -8.99 -3.23 -2.75
CA MET A 130 -9.96 -3.90 -1.88
C MET A 130 -9.27 -4.62 -0.74
N LEU A 131 -9.37 -4.07 0.46
CA LEU A 131 -8.85 -4.65 1.69
C LEU A 131 -9.88 -5.61 2.30
N ASN A 132 -10.08 -6.77 1.68
CA ASN A 132 -11.19 -7.67 2.00
C ASN A 132 -11.08 -8.30 3.40
N TRP A 133 -9.93 -8.88 3.71
CA TRP A 133 -9.70 -9.57 4.99
C TRP A 133 -8.24 -9.43 5.45
N ILE A 134 -8.02 -8.53 6.40
CA ILE A 134 -6.70 -8.18 6.94
C ILE A 134 -6.81 -7.90 8.44
N PRO A 135 -7.09 -8.93 9.25
CA PRO A 135 -7.49 -8.78 10.65
C PRO A 135 -6.41 -8.15 11.54
N GLN A 136 -5.14 -8.21 11.12
CA GLN A 136 -4.01 -7.69 11.88
C GLN A 136 -3.57 -6.29 11.43
N LEU A 137 -4.23 -5.69 10.44
CA LEU A 137 -3.84 -4.37 9.95
C LEU A 137 -4.05 -3.33 11.05
N THR A 138 -2.97 -2.65 11.44
CA THR A 138 -2.98 -1.59 12.46
C THR A 138 -2.73 -0.22 11.86
N ARG A 139 -1.95 -0.18 10.76
CA ARG A 139 -1.53 1.06 10.10
C ARG A 139 -1.74 0.99 8.60
N MET A 140 -2.36 2.04 8.06
CA MET A 140 -2.52 2.23 6.62
C MET A 140 -2.04 3.62 6.20
N VAL A 141 -1.21 3.65 5.16
CA VAL A 141 -0.89 4.86 4.40
C VAL A 141 -1.42 4.67 2.98
N PHE A 142 -2.26 5.60 2.55
CA PHE A 142 -2.80 5.61 1.20
C PHE A 142 -2.65 7.01 0.61
N GLU A 143 -1.71 7.18 -0.31
CA GLU A 143 -1.42 8.46 -0.94
C GLU A 143 -1.67 8.45 -2.44
N GLY A 144 -2.40 9.48 -2.88
CA GLY A 144 -2.50 9.86 -4.27
C GLY A 144 -3.31 8.86 -5.05
N TRP A 145 -4.64 8.93 -4.90
CA TRP A 145 -5.59 8.49 -5.93
C TRP A 145 -5.24 9.28 -7.18
N LEU A 146 -4.29 8.77 -7.94
CA LEU A 146 -3.88 9.32 -9.21
C LEU A 146 -5.01 8.92 -10.16
N GLN A 147 -5.63 9.89 -10.83
CA GLN A 147 -6.73 9.63 -11.78
C GLN A 147 -8.07 9.22 -11.13
N PHE A 148 -8.94 8.49 -11.84
CA PHE A 148 -10.37 8.19 -11.59
C PHE A 148 -10.68 7.27 -10.39
N GLN A 149 -9.74 7.07 -9.48
CA GLN A 149 -9.81 6.02 -8.46
C GLN A 149 -10.72 6.42 -7.29
N ASP A 150 -11.62 5.51 -6.91
CA ASP A 150 -12.34 5.60 -5.63
C ASP A 150 -11.35 5.40 -4.46
N PRO A 151 -11.67 5.89 -3.23
CA PRO A 151 -10.93 5.46 -2.05
C PRO A 151 -10.90 3.93 -1.93
N PRO A 152 -9.96 3.35 -1.16
CA PRO A 152 -9.92 1.91 -0.95
C PRO A 152 -11.27 1.41 -0.43
N PHE A 153 -11.61 0.17 -0.72
CA PHE A 153 -12.63 -0.52 0.06
C PHE A 153 -11.97 -1.16 1.28
N ILE A 154 -12.48 -0.90 2.48
CA ILE A 154 -12.05 -1.58 3.70
C ILE A 154 -13.14 -2.56 4.11
N GLY A 155 -12.84 -3.86 3.99
CA GLY A 155 -13.66 -4.94 4.51
C GLY A 155 -13.33 -5.20 5.98
N HIS A 156 -12.75 -6.35 6.28
CA HIS A 156 -12.47 -6.76 7.65
C HIS A 156 -11.07 -6.33 8.12
N ALA A 157 -11.00 -5.20 8.85
CA ALA A 157 -9.78 -4.64 9.44
C ALA A 157 -9.99 -4.13 10.89
N PRO A 158 -10.44 -4.98 11.84
CA PRO A 158 -10.87 -4.56 13.18
C PRO A 158 -9.79 -3.88 14.04
N LEU A 159 -8.50 -4.14 13.77
CA LEU A 159 -7.39 -3.59 14.54
C LEU A 159 -6.83 -2.29 13.94
N LEU A 160 -7.41 -1.78 12.86
CA LEU A 160 -6.92 -0.57 12.20
C LEU A 160 -7.13 0.63 13.13
N GLU A 161 -6.03 1.26 13.54
CA GLU A 161 -6.05 2.40 14.46
C GLU A 161 -5.32 3.63 13.92
N ALA A 162 -4.41 3.47 12.96
CA ALA A 162 -3.62 4.55 12.38
C ALA A 162 -3.80 4.64 10.87
N VAL A 163 -4.35 5.75 10.40
CA VAL A 163 -4.68 5.96 8.98
C VAL A 163 -4.11 7.30 8.51
N SER A 164 -3.35 7.27 7.41
CA SER A 164 -2.86 8.46 6.72
C SER A 164 -3.37 8.47 5.29
N LEU A 165 -4.20 9.46 4.96
CA LEU A 165 -4.84 9.61 3.65
C LEU A 165 -4.36 10.90 3.00
N THR A 166 -3.92 10.78 1.75
CA THR A 166 -3.61 11.92 0.90
C THR A 166 -4.35 11.79 -0.41
N ASN A 167 -5.12 12.81 -0.79
CA ASN A 167 -5.81 12.86 -2.07
C ASN A 167 -5.40 14.13 -2.83
N LEU A 168 -5.27 14.00 -4.16
CA LEU A 168 -5.04 15.12 -5.08
C LEU A 168 -6.32 15.97 -5.28
N SER A 169 -7.49 15.40 -4.99
CA SER A 169 -8.82 16.01 -5.12
C SER A 169 -9.07 16.59 -6.52
N LEU A 170 -8.91 15.77 -7.55
CA LEU A 170 -9.26 16.17 -8.92
C LEU A 170 -10.75 16.53 -9.02
N SER A 171 -11.13 17.28 -10.05
CA SER A 171 -12.46 17.87 -10.17
C SER A 171 -13.58 16.83 -10.08
N TYR A 172 -13.37 15.64 -10.65
CA TYR A 172 -14.30 14.52 -10.68
C TYR A 172 -14.33 13.65 -9.40
N HIS A 173 -13.38 13.81 -8.46
CA HIS A 173 -13.44 13.04 -7.20
C HIS A 173 -14.64 13.46 -6.36
N LYS A 174 -15.41 12.47 -5.91
CA LYS A 174 -16.45 12.66 -4.92
C LYS A 174 -15.82 12.97 -3.56
N LYS A 175 -16.55 13.70 -2.73
CA LYS A 175 -16.16 13.83 -1.32
C LYS A 175 -16.34 12.47 -0.64
N VAL A 176 -15.42 12.13 0.25
CA VAL A 176 -15.43 10.89 1.01
C VAL A 176 -15.96 11.17 2.40
N LYS A 177 -16.97 10.40 2.79
CA LYS A 177 -17.46 10.36 4.16
C LYS A 177 -16.59 9.40 4.96
N LEU A 178 -15.80 9.92 5.88
CA LEU A 178 -14.78 9.11 6.57
C LEU A 178 -15.44 8.09 7.50
N SER A 179 -16.61 8.38 8.07
CA SER A 179 -17.35 7.40 8.87
C SER A 179 -17.68 6.13 8.10
N ASP A 180 -18.05 6.29 6.83
CA ASP A 180 -18.49 5.18 5.99
C ASP A 180 -17.27 4.39 5.53
N PHE A 181 -16.23 5.10 5.10
CA PHE A 181 -14.97 4.50 4.65
C PHE A 181 -14.21 3.76 5.76
N LEU A 182 -14.19 4.30 6.98
CA LEU A 182 -13.46 3.73 8.13
C LEU A 182 -14.38 2.98 9.09
N SER A 183 -15.62 2.72 8.68
CA SER A 183 -16.57 1.94 9.47
C SER A 183 -16.00 0.55 9.80
N GLY A 184 -16.24 0.08 11.02
CA GLY A 184 -15.71 -1.22 11.50
C GLY A 184 -14.31 -1.18 12.12
N SER A 185 -13.65 -0.01 12.13
CA SER A 185 -12.36 0.22 12.80
C SER A 185 -12.50 1.23 13.93
N SER A 186 -11.57 1.21 14.90
CA SER A 186 -11.52 2.20 15.97
C SER A 186 -10.29 3.10 15.81
N ILE A 187 -10.45 4.12 14.99
CA ILE A 187 -9.36 5.00 14.55
C ILE A 187 -8.92 5.91 15.69
N ARG A 188 -7.62 5.88 16.00
CA ARG A 188 -6.98 6.70 17.03
C ARG A 188 -6.04 7.76 16.48
N TYR A 189 -5.42 7.47 15.34
CA TYR A 189 -4.50 8.37 14.66
C TYR A 189 -5.00 8.57 13.25
N LEU A 190 -5.45 9.79 12.95
CA LEU A 190 -5.90 10.15 11.61
C LEU A 190 -5.05 11.29 11.08
N LYS A 191 -4.39 11.07 9.94
CA LYS A 191 -3.69 12.10 9.19
C LYS A 191 -4.38 12.30 7.85
N LEU A 192 -4.77 13.53 7.58
CA LEU A 192 -5.39 13.96 6.33
C LEU A 192 -4.49 14.99 5.68
N ARG A 193 -4.06 14.73 4.45
CA ARG A 193 -3.30 15.68 3.65
C ARG A 193 -4.09 16.12 2.43
N PHE A 194 -4.10 17.42 2.19
CA PHE A 194 -4.82 18.06 1.09
C PHE A 194 -3.80 18.58 0.07
N ARG A 195 -3.61 17.89 -1.06
CA ARG A 195 -2.63 18.34 -2.09
C ARG A 195 -3.22 19.35 -3.09
N SER A 196 -4.46 19.79 -2.90
CA SER A 196 -5.10 20.82 -3.70
C SER A 196 -6.08 21.65 -2.87
N LYS A 197 -6.64 22.69 -3.48
CA LYS A 197 -7.60 23.61 -2.83
C LYS A 197 -8.94 22.95 -2.49
N LYS A 198 -9.23 21.73 -2.96
CA LYS A 198 -10.51 21.06 -2.77
C LYS A 198 -10.46 20.15 -1.54
N ILE A 199 -11.33 20.45 -0.57
CA ILE A 199 -11.60 19.57 0.57
C ILE A 199 -12.33 18.34 0.06
N TRP A 200 -11.63 17.20 0.05
CA TRP A 200 -12.14 15.91 -0.40
C TRP A 200 -12.86 15.14 0.71
N VAL A 201 -12.77 15.58 1.95
CA VAL A 201 -13.55 15.01 3.06
C VAL A 201 -14.91 15.68 3.12
N GLN A 202 -15.97 14.87 3.20
CA GLN A 202 -17.32 15.38 3.42
C GLN A 202 -17.48 15.73 4.91
N PRO A 203 -17.93 16.95 5.25
CA PRO A 203 -18.30 17.28 6.63
C PRO A 203 -19.41 16.35 7.13
N GLU A 204 -19.31 15.92 8.38
CA GLU A 204 -20.24 14.97 8.99
C GLU A 204 -20.79 15.50 10.31
N CYS A 205 -22.11 15.40 10.50
CA CYS A 205 -22.74 15.79 11.76
C CYS A 205 -22.30 14.86 12.88
N PRO A 206 -21.81 15.35 14.03
CA PRO A 206 -21.38 14.50 15.14
C PRO A 206 -22.51 13.60 15.64
N THR A 207 -22.39 12.30 15.40
CA THR A 207 -23.32 11.26 15.86
C THR A 207 -22.59 10.25 16.73
N GLN A 208 -23.34 9.46 17.50
CA GLN A 208 -22.76 8.40 18.33
C GLN A 208 -22.03 7.33 17.50
N CYS A 209 -22.45 7.10 16.26
CA CYS A 209 -21.78 6.22 15.29
C CYS A 209 -20.42 6.78 14.85
N LEU A 210 -20.29 8.10 14.68
CA LEU A 210 -19.00 8.73 14.41
C LEU A 210 -18.05 8.59 15.59
N ALA A 211 -18.57 8.73 16.82
CA ALA A 211 -17.75 8.60 18.03
C ALA A 211 -17.22 7.17 18.25
N SER A 212 -17.88 6.14 17.73
CA SER A 212 -17.38 4.76 17.81
C SER A 212 -16.26 4.48 16.80
N VAL A 213 -16.36 5.06 15.59
CA VAL A 213 -15.33 4.99 14.54
C VAL A 213 -14.11 5.83 14.92
N PHE A 214 -14.34 7.08 15.34
CA PHE A 214 -13.31 8.06 15.64
C PHE A 214 -13.07 8.17 17.14
N ARG A 215 -12.33 7.22 17.69
CA ARG A 215 -11.74 7.33 19.04
C ARG A 215 -10.41 8.06 19.00
N LEU A 216 -10.41 9.19 18.29
CA LEU A 216 -9.21 9.92 17.92
C LEU A 216 -8.48 10.43 19.16
N ARG A 217 -7.18 10.14 19.21
CA ARG A 217 -6.22 10.77 20.11
C ARG A 217 -5.41 11.83 19.38
N PHE A 218 -5.18 11.62 18.08
CA PHE A 218 -4.42 12.53 17.24
C PHE A 218 -5.14 12.70 15.90
N LEU A 219 -5.42 13.94 15.57
CA LEU A 219 -5.88 14.37 14.26
C LEU A 219 -4.84 15.34 13.70
N ASN A 220 -4.26 15.01 12.55
CA ASN A 220 -3.31 15.85 11.85
C ASN A 220 -3.87 16.23 10.49
N ILE A 221 -4.14 17.51 10.29
CA ILE A 221 -4.60 18.10 9.03
C ILE A 221 -3.43 18.89 8.45
N VAL A 222 -2.97 18.48 7.27
CA VAL A 222 -1.79 19.05 6.61
C VAL A 222 -2.18 19.63 5.26
N ASP A 223 -1.58 20.74 4.89
CA ASP A 223 -1.75 21.41 3.59
C ASP A 223 -3.20 21.94 3.35
N LEU A 224 -3.93 22.25 4.43
CA LEU A 224 -5.21 22.98 4.34
C LEU A 224 -4.92 24.47 4.15
N LEU A 225 -5.32 25.04 3.02
CA LEU A 225 -5.13 26.48 2.73
C LEU A 225 -6.06 27.35 3.59
N GLU A 226 -5.54 28.48 4.08
CA GLU A 226 -6.29 29.47 4.87
C GLU A 226 -7.52 29.98 4.11
N GLY A 227 -8.69 30.00 4.76
CA GLY A 227 -9.95 30.55 4.22
C GLY A 227 -11.10 29.57 4.02
N TYR A 228 -10.93 28.29 4.34
CA TYR A 228 -12.02 27.30 4.32
C TYR A 228 -12.34 26.79 5.73
N ASP A 229 -13.46 27.25 6.29
CA ASP A 229 -14.02 26.71 7.53
C ASP A 229 -14.65 25.34 7.29
N LEU A 230 -14.43 24.41 8.22
CA LEU A 230 -15.03 23.07 8.26
C LEU A 230 -16.47 23.09 8.83
N THR A 231 -17.22 24.18 8.65
CA THR A 231 -18.60 24.33 9.17
C THR A 231 -19.61 23.49 8.40
#